data_AF-A0A531LV86-F1
#
_entry.id   AF-A0A531LV86-F1
#
_cell.length_a   1.000
_cell.length_b   1.000
_cell.length_c   1.000
_cell.angle_alpha   90.00
_cell.angle_beta   90.00
_cell.angle_gamma   90.00
#
_symmetry.space_group_name_H-M   'P 1'
#
loop_
_entity.id
_entity.type
_entity.pdbx_description
1 polymer ?
#
loop_
_entity_poly.entity_id
_entity_poly.type
_entity_poly.pdbx_seq_one_letter_code
_entity_poly.pdbx_strand_id
1 'polypeptide(L)'
;HLERWYELALVHAREDYVLGTEILNCRRLIKGYSDTHARAQSKFDRVLSALTMLKGRDDAADWIRRLREAALKDEKGDMLDGALKTVATLG
;
A
#
# COMPACT_ATOMS: atom_id res chain seq x y z
N HIS A 1 -14.93 0.02 5.36
CA HIS A 1 -13.70 -0.17 4.54
C HIS A 1 -12.72 0.99 4.74
N LEU A 2 -13.18 2.26 4.66
CA LEU A 2 -12.35 3.44 4.97
C LEU A 2 -11.88 3.47 6.44
N GLU A 3 -12.78 3.26 7.40
CA GLU A 3 -12.46 3.29 8.84
C GLU A 3 -11.38 2.30 9.22
N ARG A 4 -11.51 1.05 8.78
CA ARG A 4 -10.49 0.00 8.99
C ARG A 4 -9.09 0.43 8.53
N TRP A 5 -9.00 1.14 7.41
CA TRP A 5 -7.74 1.65 6.92
C TRP A 5 -7.22 2.82 7.75
N TYR A 6 -8.10 3.73 8.15
CA TYR A 6 -7.74 4.85 9.00
C TYR A 6 -7.21 4.36 10.35
N GLU A 7 -7.87 3.38 10.95
CA GLU A 7 -7.38 2.67 12.14
C GLU A 7 -6.01 2.02 11.90
N LEU A 8 -5.82 1.34 10.78
CA LEU A 8 -4.55 0.73 10.42
C LEU A 8 -3.41 1.77 10.36
N ALA A 9 -3.68 2.91 9.70
CA ALA A 9 -2.73 4.01 9.62
C ALA A 9 -2.41 4.58 11.01
N LEU A 10 -3.41 4.76 11.87
CA LEU A 10 -3.22 5.26 13.23
C LEU A 10 -2.42 4.27 14.10
N VAL A 11 -2.68 2.97 13.97
CA VAL A 11 -1.91 1.93 14.69
C VAL A 11 -0.44 2.02 14.30
N HIS A 12 -0.15 2.02 13.00
CA HIS A 12 1.24 2.10 12.54
C HIS A 12 1.88 3.46 12.85
N ALA A 13 1.14 4.57 12.78
CA ALA A 13 1.67 5.90 13.07
C ALA A 13 2.18 6.07 14.52
N ARG A 14 1.67 5.26 15.46
CA ARG A 14 2.13 5.28 16.85
C ARG A 14 3.52 4.68 17.03
N GLU A 15 3.90 3.74 16.16
CA GLU A 15 5.18 3.04 16.19
C GLU A 15 6.16 3.62 15.16
N ASP A 16 5.66 3.92 13.97
CA ASP A 16 6.37 4.53 12.84
C ASP A 16 5.44 5.53 12.15
N TYR A 17 5.65 6.81 12.47
CA TYR A 17 4.88 7.93 11.91
C TYR A 17 4.99 8.02 10.39
N VAL A 18 6.16 7.69 9.82
CA VAL A 18 6.39 7.74 8.37
C VAL A 18 5.59 6.64 7.71
N LEU A 19 5.61 5.42 8.25
CA LEU A 19 4.79 4.30 7.75
C LEU A 19 3.29 4.63 7.80
N GLY A 20 2.81 5.16 8.93
CA GLY A 20 1.40 5.60 9.05
C GLY A 20 1.01 6.63 7.99
N THR A 21 1.88 7.61 7.73
CA THR A 21 1.68 8.61 6.67
C THR A 21 1.65 7.98 5.28
N GLU A 22 2.52 7.01 5.01
CA GLU A 22 2.57 6.31 3.72
C GLU A 22 1.34 5.43 3.47
N ILE A 23 0.79 4.82 4.52
CA ILE A 23 -0.51 4.12 4.48
C ILE A 23 -1.61 5.11 4.13
N LEU A 24 -1.62 6.32 4.72
CA LEU A 24 -2.58 7.37 4.37
C LEU A 24 -2.45 7.82 2.89
N ASN A 25 -1.22 7.90 2.39
CA ASN A 25 -0.95 8.26 1.01
C ASN A 25 -1.47 7.22 -0.01
N CYS A 26 -1.65 5.95 0.38
CA CYS A 26 -2.25 4.93 -0.49
C CYS A 26 -3.69 5.26 -0.92
N ARG A 27 -4.39 6.19 -0.26
CA ARG A 27 -5.70 6.68 -0.70
C ARG A 27 -5.68 7.22 -2.13
N ARG A 28 -4.53 7.71 -2.61
CA ARG A 28 -4.33 8.19 -3.99
C ARG A 28 -4.58 7.12 -5.06
N LEU A 29 -4.54 5.83 -4.68
CA LEU A 29 -4.84 4.72 -5.59
C LEU A 29 -6.33 4.63 -5.94
N ILE A 30 -7.21 5.15 -5.07
CA ILE A 30 -8.65 5.11 -5.25
C ILE A 30 -9.08 6.38 -6.01
N LYS A 31 -9.21 6.28 -7.34
CA LYS A 31 -9.68 7.38 -8.21
C LYS A 31 -11.19 7.30 -8.44
N GLY A 32 -11.97 8.19 -7.82
CA GLY A 32 -13.37 8.45 -8.15
C GLY A 32 -14.35 7.26 -8.02
N TYR A 33 -15.65 7.53 -8.11
CA TYR A 33 -16.74 6.53 -7.95
C TYR A 33 -17.14 5.83 -9.28
N SER A 34 -16.24 5.64 -10.24
CA SER A 34 -16.56 5.02 -11.54
C SER A 34 -16.25 3.51 -11.57
N ASP A 35 -16.65 2.78 -12.61
CA ASP A 35 -16.44 1.31 -12.79
C ASP A 35 -14.98 0.83 -12.62
N THR A 36 -14.00 1.73 -12.64
CA THR A 36 -12.60 1.48 -12.25
C THR A 36 -12.38 1.34 -10.75
N HIS A 37 -13.40 1.53 -9.91
CA HIS A 37 -13.32 1.47 -8.45
C HIS A 37 -12.96 0.07 -7.95
N ALA A 38 -13.48 -0.99 -8.56
CA ALA A 38 -13.12 -2.37 -8.18
C ALA A 38 -11.63 -2.66 -8.43
N ARG A 39 -11.08 -2.19 -9.56
CA ARG A 39 -9.64 -2.32 -9.87
C ARG A 39 -8.78 -1.46 -8.94
N ALA A 40 -9.23 -0.25 -8.64
CA ALA A 40 -8.55 0.65 -7.72
C ALA A 40 -8.52 0.08 -6.28
N GLN A 41 -9.64 -0.48 -5.83
CA GLN A 41 -9.75 -1.17 -4.54
C GLN A 41 -8.82 -2.38 -4.47
N SER A 42 -8.79 -3.21 -5.52
CA SER A 42 -7.89 -4.37 -5.58
C SER A 42 -6.41 -3.97 -5.48
N LYS A 43 -5.97 -2.92 -6.19
CA LYS A 43 -4.59 -2.42 -6.08
C LYS A 43 -4.27 -1.91 -4.69
N PHE A 44 -5.20 -1.19 -4.09
CA PHE A 44 -5.07 -0.70 -2.73
C PHE A 44 -4.91 -1.86 -1.72
N ASP A 45 -5.79 -2.86 -1.77
CA ASP A 45 -5.73 -4.03 -0.90
C ASP A 45 -4.42 -4.82 -1.09
N ARG A 46 -3.94 -4.93 -2.33
CA ARG A 46 -2.65 -5.55 -2.67
C ARG A 46 -1.44 -4.78 -2.14
N VAL A 47 -1.48 -3.46 -2.11
CA VAL A 47 -0.40 -2.67 -1.47
C VAL A 47 -0.41 -2.86 0.04
N LEU A 48 -1.59 -2.86 0.67
CA LEU A 48 -1.70 -3.01 2.12
C LEU A 48 -1.38 -4.42 2.62
N SER A 49 -1.55 -5.46 1.80
CA SER A 49 -1.14 -6.82 2.19
C SER A 49 0.36 -6.94 2.47
N ALA A 50 1.17 -6.02 1.93
CA ALA A 50 2.60 -5.96 2.21
C ALA A 50 2.95 -5.51 3.64
N LEU A 51 2.04 -4.86 4.37
CA LEU A 51 2.30 -4.44 5.74
C LEU A 51 2.64 -5.61 6.67
N THR A 52 2.03 -6.78 6.43
CA THR A 52 2.35 -8.00 7.17
C THR A 52 3.79 -8.46 6.90
N MET A 53 4.26 -8.34 5.66
CA MET A 53 5.64 -8.69 5.25
C MET A 53 6.66 -7.67 5.74
N LEU A 54 6.23 -6.43 5.97
CA LEU A 54 7.07 -5.31 6.35
C LEU A 54 7.16 -5.09 7.87
N LYS A 55 6.45 -5.91 8.66
CA LYS A 55 6.37 -5.75 10.11
C LYS A 55 7.76 -5.84 10.75
N GLY A 56 8.13 -4.81 11.51
CA GLY A 56 9.41 -4.75 12.23
C GLY A 56 10.63 -4.42 11.36
N ARG A 57 10.44 -4.08 10.09
CA ARG A 57 11.51 -3.61 9.22
C ARG A 57 11.64 -2.09 9.28
N ASP A 58 12.88 -1.60 9.38
CA ASP A 58 13.18 -0.16 9.39
C ASP A 58 12.88 0.52 8.05
N ASP A 59 12.84 -0.25 6.95
CA ASP A 59 12.58 0.22 5.58
C ASP A 59 11.11 0.06 5.15
N ALA A 60 10.20 -0.27 6.09
CA ALA A 60 8.79 -0.55 5.80
C ALA A 60 8.09 0.61 5.06
N ALA A 61 8.28 1.85 5.54
CA ALA A 61 7.67 3.03 4.93
C ALA A 61 8.13 3.23 3.48
N ASP A 62 9.43 3.02 3.21
CA ASP A 62 9.99 3.13 1.87
C ASP A 62 9.44 2.07 0.90
N TRP A 63 9.21 0.85 1.38
CA TRP A 63 8.57 -0.17 0.57
C TRP A 63 7.11 0.14 0.27
N ILE A 64 6.33 0.61 1.24
CA ILE A 64 4.95 1.03 0.99
C ILE A 64 4.89 2.17 -0.02
N ARG A 65 5.81 3.14 0.07
CA ARG A 65 5.96 4.21 -0.92
C ARG A 65 6.18 3.66 -2.33
N ARG A 66 7.17 2.76 -2.49
CA ARG A 66 7.51 2.15 -3.78
C ARG A 66 6.35 1.33 -4.36
N LEU A 67 5.68 0.53 -3.53
CA LEU A 67 4.52 -0.25 -3.94
C LEU A 67 3.36 0.63 -4.41
N ARG A 68 3.09 1.74 -3.70
CA ARG A 68 2.10 2.73 -4.12
C ARG A 68 2.47 3.38 -5.45
N GLU A 69 3.72 3.80 -5.61
CA GLU A 69 4.20 4.41 -6.86
C GLU A 69 4.10 3.44 -8.05
N ALA A 70 4.43 2.16 -7.85
CA ALA A 70 4.23 1.12 -8.84
C ALA A 70 2.74 1.01 -9.19
N ALA A 71 1.86 0.83 -8.21
CA ALA A 71 0.42 0.70 -8.42
C ALA A 71 -0.23 1.90 -9.12
N LEU A 72 0.28 3.12 -8.90
CA LEU A 72 -0.16 4.35 -9.59
C LEU A 72 0.22 4.38 -11.06
N LYS A 73 1.40 3.88 -11.42
CA LYS A 73 1.90 3.83 -12.82
C LYS A 73 1.38 2.62 -13.59
N ASP A 74 0.82 1.66 -12.88
CA ASP A 74 0.54 0.33 -13.41
C ASP A 74 -0.86 0.18 -13.96
N GLU A 75 -1.09 0.51 -15.22
CA GLU A 75 -2.42 0.37 -15.83
C GLU A 75 -2.91 -1.10 -15.88
N LYS A 76 -1.98 -2.08 -15.97
CA LYS A 76 -2.29 -3.50 -16.20
C LYS A 76 -2.20 -4.39 -14.96
N GLY A 77 -1.46 -4.00 -13.92
CA GLY A 77 -1.26 -4.75 -12.67
C GLY A 77 0.09 -5.46 -12.52
N ASP A 78 0.93 -5.47 -13.57
CA ASP A 78 2.19 -6.22 -13.65
C ASP A 78 3.33 -5.60 -12.83
N MET A 79 3.41 -4.26 -12.76
CA MET A 79 4.47 -3.57 -12.02
C MET A 79 4.30 -3.76 -10.51
N LEU A 80 3.06 -3.72 -10.02
CA LEU A 80 2.75 -3.97 -8.61
C LEU A 80 3.08 -5.42 -8.24
N ASP A 81 2.79 -6.40 -9.10
CA ASP A 81 3.13 -7.80 -8.86
C ASP A 81 4.64 -8.02 -8.76
N GLY A 82 5.41 -7.41 -9.66
CA GLY A 82 6.87 -7.46 -9.59
C GLY A 82 7.41 -6.89 -8.27
N ALA A 83 6.95 -5.70 -7.89
CA ALA A 83 7.40 -5.05 -6.66
C ALA A 83 7.02 -5.83 -5.39
N LEU A 84 5.82 -6.43 -5.34
CA LEU A 84 5.39 -7.29 -4.22
C LEU A 84 6.26 -8.55 -4.12
N LYS A 85 6.62 -9.18 -5.24
CA LYS A 85 7.55 -10.32 -5.25
C LYS A 85 8.92 -9.93 -4.70
N THR A 86 9.44 -8.77 -5.08
CA THR A 86 10.72 -8.27 -4.55
C THR A 86 10.68 -8.11 -3.02
N VAL A 87 9.62 -7.52 -2.47
CA VAL A 87 9.44 -7.41 -1.01
C VAL A 87 9.42 -8.78 -0.35
N ALA A 88 8.67 -9.73 -0.92
CA ALA A 88 8.56 -11.10 -0.38
C ALA A 88 9.88 -11.88 -0.40
N THR A 89 10.77 -11.59 -1.35
CA THR A 89 12.10 -12.24 -1.44
C THR A 89 13.17 -11.61 -0.56
N LEU A 90 12.94 -10.38 -0.05
CA LEU A 90 13.87 -9.62 0.77
C LEU A 90 13.48 -9.62 2.26
N GLY A 91 12.54 -10.48 2.66
CA GLY A 91 12.05 -10.62 4.04
C GLY A 91 12.67 -11.80 4.75
#